data_AF-A0A3D4DU21-F1
#
_entry.id   AF-A0A3D4DU21-F1
#
_cell.length_a   1.000
_cell.length_b   1.000
_cell.length_c   1.000
_cell.angle_alpha   90.00
_cell.angle_beta   90.00
_cell.angle_gamma   90.00
#
_symmetry.space_group_name_H-M   'P 1'
#
loop_
_entity.id
_entity.type
_entity.pdbx_description
1 polymer ?
#
loop_
_entity_poly.entity_id
_entity_poly.type
_entity_poly.pdbx_seq_one_letter_code
_entity_poly.pdbx_strand_id
1 'polypeptide(L)'
;MVQADGSGIDFNWHGAFTPCAGDCAVYAFAGRQTITSPGMALGIADITQGEYGFVLPTPVWNYDWEDSGIVGFAFSREFASLSYNGADLLGFEAEAGAAKRFGDQTEAEYWAALYLRWKWFPWNDVIKTSFAISTGLNYVSGISDYELRVSGNGEGSNLMHFFSPEITLALPDKLEQELVFRMHHRSGIQDDDGLPGFSIFNYADTGATYATVGYRYRF
;
A
#
# COMPACT_ATOMS: atom_id res chain seq x y z
N MET A 1 -10.11 18.69 32.64
CA MET A 1 -8.92 18.42 31.82
C MET A 1 -7.93 17.70 32.72
N VAL A 2 -7.89 16.37 32.66
CA VAL A 2 -6.88 15.58 33.37
C VAL A 2 -5.78 15.33 32.35
N GLN A 3 -4.59 15.88 32.58
CA GLN A 3 -3.37 15.44 31.92
C GLN A 3 -3.18 13.96 32.31
N ALA A 4 -3.23 13.07 31.33
CA ALA A 4 -2.72 11.72 31.51
C ALA A 4 -1.19 11.83 31.64
N ASP A 5 -0.69 11.33 32.76
CA ASP A 5 0.70 11.05 33.06
C ASP A 5 1.20 9.94 32.14
N GLY A 6 1.44 10.26 30.86
CA GLY A 6 1.69 9.31 29.79
C GLY A 6 3.01 8.53 29.91
N SER A 7 3.06 7.55 30.82
CA SER A 7 3.97 6.41 30.76
C SER A 7 3.18 5.17 30.38
N GLY A 8 3.46 4.59 29.21
CA GLY A 8 2.79 3.36 28.77
C GLY A 8 2.33 3.36 27.32
N ILE A 9 1.57 2.32 26.98
CA ILE A 9 0.96 2.11 25.68
C ILE A 9 -0.47 2.62 25.73
N ASP A 10 -0.81 3.54 24.84
CA ASP A 10 -2.16 4.06 24.66
C ASP A 10 -2.73 3.58 23.33
N PHE A 11 -3.92 2.98 23.36
CA PHE A 11 -4.62 2.53 22.16
C PHE A 11 -5.89 3.35 21.98
N ASN A 12 -6.01 4.02 20.83
CA ASN A 12 -7.12 4.89 20.52
C ASN A 12 -7.93 4.30 19.37
N TRP A 13 -9.25 4.24 19.54
CA TRP A 13 -10.20 3.89 18.48
C TRP A 13 -10.82 5.14 17.89
N HIS A 14 -10.80 5.25 16.57
CA HIS A 14 -11.51 6.27 15.82
C HIS A 14 -12.77 5.64 15.24
N GLY A 15 -13.94 6.23 15.51
CA GLY A 15 -15.21 5.64 15.12
C GLY A 15 -15.35 5.57 13.59
N ALA A 16 -15.66 4.40 13.02
CA ALA A 16 -15.80 4.25 11.56
C ALA A 16 -16.84 5.20 10.93
N PHE A 17 -17.83 5.63 11.73
CA PHE A 17 -18.93 6.50 11.31
C PHE A 17 -18.92 7.89 11.95
N THR A 18 -17.86 8.26 12.69
CA THR A 18 -17.73 9.61 13.24
C THR A 18 -17.28 10.60 12.16
N PRO A 19 -17.52 11.92 12.33
CA PRO A 19 -16.93 12.92 11.44
C PRO A 19 -15.41 12.74 11.31
N CYS A 20 -14.85 13.12 10.17
CA CYS A 20 -13.41 13.16 9.98
C CYS A 20 -12.81 14.22 10.91
N ALA A 21 -11.80 13.85 11.68
CA ALA A 21 -11.11 14.69 12.66
C ALA A 21 -9.59 14.56 12.52
N GLY A 22 -9.09 14.61 11.28
CA GLY A 22 -7.70 14.34 10.92
C GLY A 22 -7.39 12.85 10.69
N ASP A 23 -8.41 11.98 10.81
CA ASP A 23 -8.33 10.53 10.64
C ASP A 23 -8.75 10.09 9.24
N CYS A 24 -9.30 10.97 8.40
CA CYS A 24 -9.60 10.68 7.00
C CYS A 24 -8.51 11.23 6.07
N ALA A 25 -8.35 10.63 4.90
CA ALA A 25 -7.50 11.17 3.85
C ALA A 25 -8.06 10.91 2.45
N VAL A 26 -7.72 11.81 1.53
CA VAL A 26 -7.83 11.59 0.09
C VAL A 26 -6.45 11.52 -0.52
N TYR A 27 -6.27 10.63 -1.49
CA TYR A 27 -5.00 10.37 -2.16
C TYR A 27 -5.21 10.42 -3.67
N ALA A 28 -4.35 11.14 -4.39
CA ALA A 28 -4.31 11.18 -5.84
C ALA A 28 -2.91 10.82 -6.33
N PHE A 29 -2.80 9.95 -7.34
CA PHE A 29 -1.50 9.44 -7.76
C PHE A 29 -1.41 9.12 -9.24
N ALA A 30 -0.17 9.02 -9.69
CA ALA A 30 0.20 8.50 -10.99
C ALA A 30 1.43 7.59 -10.85
N GLY A 31 1.61 6.66 -11.76
CA GLY A 31 2.77 5.78 -11.76
C GLY A 31 2.99 5.03 -13.05
N ARG A 32 4.06 4.25 -13.06
CA ARG A 32 4.46 3.41 -14.18
C ARG A 32 4.64 1.97 -13.71
N GLN A 33 4.26 1.04 -14.56
CA GLN A 33 4.42 -0.38 -14.30
C GLN A 33 5.90 -0.74 -14.23
N THR A 34 6.23 -1.59 -13.27
CA THR A 34 7.58 -2.17 -13.09
C THR A 34 7.47 -3.66 -12.81
N ILE A 35 8.50 -4.42 -13.20
CA ILE A 35 8.63 -5.84 -12.80
C ILE A 35 9.49 -6.01 -11.55
N THR A 36 10.10 -4.94 -11.03
CA THR A 36 10.79 -4.96 -9.73
C THR A 36 9.79 -5.26 -8.62
N SER A 37 10.06 -6.30 -7.83
CA SER A 37 9.14 -6.74 -6.78
C SER A 37 8.97 -5.66 -5.68
N PRO A 38 7.79 -5.56 -5.04
CA PRO A 38 7.60 -4.62 -3.93
C PRO A 38 8.60 -4.80 -2.79
N GLY A 39 9.02 -6.05 -2.54
CA GLY A 39 10.06 -6.37 -1.55
C GLY A 39 11.40 -5.75 -1.88
N MET A 40 11.89 -5.96 -3.10
CA MET A 40 13.13 -5.37 -3.60
C MET A 40 13.05 -3.85 -3.71
N ALA A 41 11.88 -3.29 -4.04
CA ALA A 41 11.67 -1.85 -4.16
C ALA A 41 11.85 -1.10 -2.83
N LEU A 42 11.40 -1.69 -1.73
CA LEU A 42 11.37 -1.02 -0.42
C LEU A 42 12.24 -1.70 0.65
N GLY A 43 13.06 -2.68 0.25
CA GLY A 43 13.95 -3.41 1.17
C GLY A 43 13.20 -4.26 2.18
N ILE A 44 12.02 -4.77 1.79
CA ILE A 44 11.20 -5.66 2.61
C ILE A 44 11.56 -7.09 2.21
N ALA A 45 12.00 -7.90 3.17
CA ALA A 45 12.31 -9.31 2.91
C ALA A 45 11.06 -10.05 2.43
N ASP A 46 11.17 -10.76 1.30
CA ASP A 46 10.10 -11.62 0.81
C ASP A 46 10.15 -12.98 1.51
N ILE A 47 9.59 -13.01 2.71
CA ILE A 47 9.49 -14.24 3.50
C ILE A 47 8.63 -15.31 2.83
N THR A 48 7.78 -14.94 1.88
CA THR A 48 6.91 -15.89 1.16
C THR A 48 7.68 -16.65 0.08
N GLN A 49 8.75 -16.07 -0.45
CA GLN A 49 9.66 -16.74 -1.38
C GLN A 49 10.90 -17.32 -0.70
N GLY A 50 10.89 -17.41 0.64
CA GLY A 50 12.01 -17.93 1.42
C GLY A 50 13.22 -17.01 1.49
N GLU A 51 13.06 -15.71 1.15
CA GLU A 51 14.10 -14.71 1.34
C GLU A 51 14.13 -14.27 2.81
N TYR A 52 15.20 -14.65 3.51
CA TYR A 52 15.49 -14.20 4.87
C TYR A 52 16.69 -13.26 4.87
N GLY A 53 16.54 -12.11 5.52
CA GLY A 53 17.67 -11.21 5.78
C GLY A 53 17.44 -9.77 5.35
N PHE A 54 18.54 -9.03 5.21
CA PHE A 54 18.53 -7.63 4.81
C PHE A 54 18.48 -7.51 3.29
N VAL A 55 17.38 -6.98 2.77
CA VAL A 55 17.22 -6.66 1.35
C VAL A 55 17.61 -5.20 1.14
N LEU A 56 18.65 -4.97 0.34
CA LEU A 56 18.97 -3.61 -0.08
C LEU A 56 17.90 -3.12 -1.06
N PRO A 57 17.25 -1.98 -0.82
CA PRO A 57 16.27 -1.46 -1.75
C PRO A 57 16.93 -1.17 -3.09
N THR A 58 16.31 -1.63 -4.17
CA THR A 58 16.72 -1.29 -5.52
C THR A 58 16.41 0.19 -5.75
N PRO A 59 17.38 1.02 -6.16
CA PRO A 59 17.07 2.40 -6.47
C PRO A 59 16.13 2.52 -7.66
N VAL A 60 15.24 3.51 -7.65
CA VAL A 60 14.21 3.70 -8.70
C VAL A 60 14.78 3.83 -10.12
N TRP A 61 16.01 4.33 -10.28
CA TRP A 61 16.68 4.42 -11.59
C TRP A 61 17.16 3.07 -12.14
N ASN A 62 17.13 2.01 -11.31
CA ASN A 62 17.44 0.63 -11.68
C ASN A 62 16.18 -0.25 -11.73
N TYR A 63 14.98 0.34 -11.66
CA TYR A 63 13.76 -0.43 -11.86
C TYR A 63 13.63 -0.83 -13.33
N ASP A 64 13.12 -2.04 -13.52
CA ASP A 64 12.75 -2.54 -14.84
C ASP A 64 11.32 -2.06 -15.14
N TRP A 65 11.19 -1.22 -16.16
CA TRP A 65 9.95 -0.53 -16.50
C TRP A 65 9.24 -1.16 -17.70
N GLU A 66 7.92 -1.27 -17.61
CA GLU A 66 7.03 -1.68 -18.69
C GLU A 66 6.36 -0.46 -19.34
N ASP A 67 5.78 -0.62 -20.54
CA ASP A 67 5.04 0.45 -21.23
C ASP A 67 3.57 0.51 -20.79
N SER A 68 3.35 0.60 -19.48
CA SER A 68 2.03 0.82 -18.90
C SER A 68 2.13 1.83 -17.77
N GLY A 69 1.13 2.70 -17.67
CA GLY A 69 0.98 3.66 -16.60
C GLY A 69 -0.37 3.54 -15.90
N ILE A 70 -0.47 4.16 -14.74
CA ILE A 70 -1.68 4.19 -13.92
C ILE A 70 -1.92 5.59 -13.35
N VAL A 71 -3.18 6.01 -13.29
CA VAL A 71 -3.63 7.19 -12.54
C VAL A 71 -4.81 6.80 -11.67
N GLY A 72 -4.87 7.30 -10.44
CA GLY A 72 -5.91 6.87 -9.51
C GLY A 72 -6.15 7.81 -8.34
N PHE A 73 -7.22 7.50 -7.62
CA PHE A 73 -7.62 8.17 -6.40
C PHE A 73 -8.01 7.15 -5.34
N ALA A 74 -7.76 7.49 -4.08
CA ALA A 74 -8.16 6.69 -2.93
C ALA A 74 -8.74 7.57 -1.82
N PHE A 75 -9.62 6.98 -1.04
CA PHE A 75 -10.04 7.49 0.26
C PHE A 75 -9.58 6.51 1.33
N SER A 76 -9.00 7.02 2.41
CA SER A 76 -8.64 6.22 3.56
C SER A 76 -9.12 6.82 4.88
N ARG A 77 -9.25 5.95 5.89
CA ARG A 77 -9.55 6.33 7.27
C ARG A 77 -8.69 5.54 8.24
N GLU A 78 -7.96 6.22 9.11
CA GLU A 78 -7.38 5.64 10.30
C GLU A 78 -8.50 5.33 11.31
N PHE A 79 -8.69 4.06 11.65
CA PHE A 79 -9.73 3.63 12.58
C PHE A 79 -9.16 3.24 13.96
N ALA A 80 -7.84 3.06 14.06
CA ALA A 80 -7.16 2.85 15.32
C ALA A 80 -5.72 3.35 15.28
N SER A 81 -5.19 3.74 16.44
CA SER A 81 -3.78 4.09 16.60
C SER A 81 -3.21 3.59 17.93
N LEU A 82 -1.90 3.36 17.94
CA LEU A 82 -1.13 2.99 19.11
C LEU A 82 -0.08 4.06 19.37
N SER A 83 -0.06 4.62 20.57
CA SER A 83 0.97 5.54 21.05
C SER A 83 1.76 4.93 22.19
N TYR A 84 3.02 5.34 22.35
CA TYR A 84 3.86 4.96 23.49
C TYR A 84 4.52 6.20 24.06
N ASN A 85 4.32 6.45 25.36
CA ASN A 85 4.84 7.64 26.06
C ASN A 85 4.53 8.95 25.31
N GLY A 86 3.29 9.08 24.78
CA GLY A 86 2.84 10.25 24.01
C GLY A 86 3.34 10.33 22.56
N ALA A 87 4.16 9.39 22.09
CA ALA A 87 4.58 9.32 20.69
C ALA A 87 3.67 8.38 19.88
N ASP A 88 3.12 8.86 18.77
CA ASP A 88 2.32 8.07 17.83
C ASP A 88 3.21 7.05 17.09
N LEU A 89 3.00 5.75 17.36
CA LEU A 89 3.83 4.65 16.85
C LEU A 89 3.19 3.97 15.64
N LEU A 90 1.95 3.51 15.79
CA LEU A 90 1.24 2.71 14.81
C LEU A 90 -0.12 3.33 14.46
N GLY A 91 -0.51 3.21 13.20
CA GLY A 91 -1.86 3.47 12.72
C GLY A 91 -2.43 2.25 11.99
N PHE A 92 -3.73 2.04 12.13
CA PHE A 92 -4.49 1.06 11.38
C PHE A 92 -5.49 1.80 10.51
N GLU A 93 -5.37 1.63 9.19
CA GLU A 93 -6.17 2.38 8.22
C GLU A 93 -6.95 1.43 7.32
N ALA A 94 -8.17 1.84 6.94
CA ALA A 94 -8.92 1.22 5.86
C ALA A 94 -8.86 2.15 4.64
N GLU A 95 -8.64 1.60 3.46
CA GLU A 95 -8.58 2.34 2.20
C GLU A 95 -9.50 1.70 1.17
N ALA A 96 -10.15 2.53 0.36
CA ALA A 96 -10.77 2.12 -0.90
C ALA A 96 -10.41 3.10 -2.01
N GLY A 97 -10.25 2.61 -3.23
CA GLY A 97 -9.87 3.48 -4.34
C GLY A 97 -10.22 2.92 -5.71
N ALA A 98 -9.98 3.76 -6.70
CA ALA A 98 -10.16 3.44 -8.11
C ALA A 98 -9.04 4.05 -8.96
N ALA A 99 -8.67 3.36 -10.03
CA ALA A 99 -7.63 3.80 -10.95
C ALA A 99 -7.93 3.39 -12.39
N LYS A 100 -7.19 3.99 -13.32
CA LYS A 100 -7.23 3.67 -14.74
C LYS A 100 -5.81 3.43 -15.24
N ARG A 101 -5.61 2.27 -15.89
CA ARG A 101 -4.39 1.96 -16.63
C ARG A 101 -4.40 2.56 -18.03
N PHE A 102 -3.22 2.81 -18.58
CA PHE A 102 -3.01 3.27 -19.95
C PHE A 102 -1.67 2.75 -20.49
N GLY A 103 -1.52 2.67 -21.82
CA GLY A 103 -0.39 2.01 -22.49
C GLY A 103 -0.75 0.58 -22.86
N ASP A 104 0.14 -0.36 -22.56
CA ASP A 104 -0.03 -1.81 -22.81
C ASP A 104 -1.15 -2.45 -21.99
N GLN A 105 -1.65 -1.75 -20.97
CA GLN A 105 -2.80 -2.15 -20.17
C GLN A 105 -3.81 -1.01 -20.12
N THR A 106 -5.10 -1.31 -20.15
CA THR A 106 -6.17 -0.30 -20.29
C THR A 106 -7.32 -0.47 -19.31
N GLU A 107 -7.18 -1.37 -18.35
CA GLU A 107 -8.24 -1.76 -17.43
C GLU A 107 -8.49 -0.66 -16.39
N ALA A 108 -9.73 -0.60 -15.89
CA ALA A 108 -10.02 0.11 -14.65
C ALA A 108 -9.73 -0.80 -13.47
N GLU A 109 -9.15 -0.26 -12.41
CA GLU A 109 -8.89 -0.97 -11.16
C GLU A 109 -9.73 -0.39 -10.01
N TYR A 110 -10.13 -1.25 -9.09
CA TYR A 110 -10.80 -0.89 -7.84
C TYR A 110 -10.23 -1.73 -6.71
N TRP A 111 -10.01 -1.14 -5.54
CA TRP A 111 -9.49 -1.90 -4.40
C TRP A 111 -10.12 -1.49 -3.09
N ALA A 112 -10.03 -2.42 -2.13
CA ALA A 112 -10.29 -2.19 -0.72
C ALA A 112 -9.22 -2.90 0.11
N ALA A 113 -8.66 -2.22 1.10
CA ALA A 113 -7.50 -2.71 1.84
C ALA A 113 -7.46 -2.23 3.28
N LEU A 114 -6.76 -2.98 4.12
CA LEU A 114 -6.32 -2.57 5.45
C LEU A 114 -4.82 -2.29 5.41
N TYR A 115 -4.39 -1.24 6.10
CA TYR A 115 -2.99 -0.85 6.23
C TYR A 115 -2.56 -0.87 7.69
N LEU A 116 -1.35 -1.38 7.92
CA LEU A 116 -0.60 -1.15 9.14
C LEU A 116 0.48 -0.11 8.84
N ARG A 117 0.43 1.02 9.54
CA ARG A 117 1.36 2.14 9.35
C ARG A 117 2.26 2.31 10.57
N TRP A 118 3.56 2.29 10.34
CA TRP A 118 4.59 2.71 11.28
C TRP A 118 4.91 4.20 11.10
N LYS A 119 4.95 4.96 12.20
CA LYS A 119 5.04 6.43 12.18
C LYS A 119 6.25 6.99 12.95
N TRP A 120 7.05 6.13 13.57
CA TRP A 120 8.11 6.54 14.49
C TRP A 120 9.49 6.43 13.86
N PHE A 121 10.03 7.57 13.42
CA PHE A 121 11.37 7.69 12.85
C PHE A 121 12.18 8.74 13.61
N PRO A 122 13.51 8.55 13.73
CA PRO A 122 14.36 9.43 14.54
C PRO A 122 14.58 10.82 13.93
N TRP A 123 14.18 11.05 12.67
CA TRP A 123 14.30 12.32 11.95
C TRP A 123 12.95 13.03 11.71
N ASN A 124 11.89 12.60 12.41
CA ASN A 124 10.53 13.13 12.24
C ASN A 124 10.39 14.63 12.57
N ASP A 125 11.36 15.20 13.28
CA ASP A 125 11.48 16.63 13.57
C ASP A 125 11.90 17.46 12.34
N VAL A 126 12.53 16.83 11.34
CA VAL A 126 12.94 17.46 10.08
C VAL A 126 11.93 17.17 8.97
N ILE A 127 11.56 15.89 8.84
CA ILE A 127 10.59 15.42 7.85
C ILE A 127 9.79 14.29 8.47
N LYS A 128 8.47 14.48 8.60
CA LYS A 128 7.61 13.44 9.15
C LYS A 128 7.57 12.30 8.15
N THR A 129 8.06 11.13 8.55
CA THR A 129 8.07 9.92 7.74
C THR A 129 7.09 8.90 8.30
N SER A 130 6.40 8.20 7.42
CA SER A 130 5.69 6.96 7.76
C SER A 130 6.00 5.87 6.74
N PHE A 131 5.88 4.62 7.18
CA PHE A 131 5.94 3.46 6.32
C PHE A 131 4.71 2.60 6.58
N ALA A 132 4.05 2.11 5.53
CA ALA A 132 2.90 1.23 5.69
C ALA A 132 2.99 0.03 4.77
N ILE A 133 2.34 -1.06 5.20
CA ILE A 133 2.07 -2.25 4.40
C ILE A 133 0.57 -2.50 4.41
N SER A 134 0.06 -3.09 3.34
CA SER A 134 -1.38 -3.36 3.21
C SER A 134 -1.69 -4.84 3.01
N THR A 135 -2.94 -5.20 3.21
CA THR A 135 -3.53 -6.41 2.64
C THR A 135 -4.95 -6.09 2.21
N GLY A 136 -5.36 -6.60 1.05
CA GLY A 136 -6.66 -6.24 0.50
C GLY A 136 -7.04 -7.04 -0.73
N LEU A 137 -8.09 -6.56 -1.39
CA LEU A 137 -8.62 -7.10 -2.64
C LEU A 137 -8.54 -6.03 -3.72
N ASN A 138 -8.13 -6.42 -4.93
CA ASN A 138 -8.08 -5.58 -6.11
C ASN A 138 -8.83 -6.24 -7.27
N TYR A 139 -9.84 -5.53 -7.77
CA TYR A 139 -10.65 -5.92 -8.91
C TYR A 139 -10.29 -5.09 -10.15
N VAL A 140 -10.10 -5.77 -11.28
CA VAL A 140 -9.88 -5.14 -12.59
C VAL A 140 -11.04 -5.40 -13.54
N SER A 141 -11.36 -4.42 -14.39
CA SER A 141 -12.47 -4.52 -15.35
C SER A 141 -12.24 -5.53 -16.48
N GLY A 142 -11.00 -5.96 -16.68
CA GLY A 142 -10.56 -6.92 -17.70
C GLY A 142 -9.24 -7.54 -17.29
N ILE A 143 -8.84 -8.64 -17.93
CA ILE A 143 -7.54 -9.26 -17.70
C ILE A 143 -6.67 -8.85 -18.90
N SER A 144 -5.56 -8.16 -18.65
CA SER A 144 -4.69 -7.67 -19.73
C SER A 144 -3.89 -8.80 -20.37
N ASP A 145 -3.45 -8.61 -21.62
CA ASP A 145 -2.53 -9.55 -22.27
C ASP A 145 -1.24 -9.73 -21.47
N TYR A 146 -0.80 -8.69 -20.76
CA TYR A 146 0.32 -8.79 -19.82
C TYR A 146 0.02 -9.79 -18.71
N GLU A 147 -1.10 -9.60 -17.99
CA GLU A 147 -1.49 -10.46 -16.87
C GLU A 147 -1.71 -11.91 -17.32
N LEU A 148 -2.26 -12.15 -18.52
CA LEU A 148 -2.37 -13.49 -19.10
C LEU A 148 -1.01 -14.15 -19.36
N ARG A 149 -0.02 -13.38 -19.84
CA ARG A 149 1.34 -13.91 -20.10
C ARG A 149 2.07 -14.28 -18.82
N VAL A 150 1.83 -13.54 -17.74
CA VAL A 150 2.56 -13.72 -16.47
C VAL A 150 1.78 -14.54 -15.45
N SER A 151 0.54 -14.96 -15.71
CA SER A 151 -0.29 -15.66 -14.71
C SER A 151 0.12 -17.10 -14.41
N GLY A 152 1.03 -17.70 -15.18
CA GLY A 152 1.45 -19.10 -15.05
C GLY A 152 0.43 -20.14 -15.52
N ASN A 153 -0.86 -19.83 -15.42
CA ASN A 153 -1.99 -20.66 -15.87
C ASN A 153 -2.61 -20.22 -17.21
N GLY A 154 -2.22 -19.06 -17.75
CA GLY A 154 -2.77 -18.50 -18.99
C GLY A 154 -4.18 -17.92 -18.89
N GLU A 155 -4.77 -17.82 -17.70
CA GLU A 155 -6.13 -17.30 -17.48
C GLU A 155 -6.16 -15.95 -16.74
N GLY A 156 -5.27 -15.76 -15.76
CA GLY A 156 -5.30 -14.60 -14.86
C GLY A 156 -6.55 -14.57 -13.96
N SER A 157 -6.80 -13.42 -13.31
CA SER A 157 -8.00 -13.20 -12.50
C SER A 157 -8.43 -11.74 -12.44
N ASN A 158 -9.73 -11.48 -12.60
CA ASN A 158 -10.29 -10.15 -12.36
C ASN A 158 -10.17 -9.72 -10.89
N LEU A 159 -10.14 -10.66 -9.94
CA LEU A 159 -9.99 -10.38 -8.51
C LEU A 159 -8.67 -10.97 -8.00
N MET A 160 -7.83 -10.13 -7.39
CA MET A 160 -6.50 -10.51 -6.90
C MET A 160 -6.25 -9.92 -5.51
N HIS A 161 -5.22 -10.43 -4.83
CA HIS A 161 -4.72 -9.84 -3.61
C HIS A 161 -4.16 -8.45 -3.91
N PHE A 162 -4.33 -7.52 -2.97
CA PHE A 162 -3.77 -6.18 -3.04
C PHE A 162 -2.71 -6.00 -1.95
N PHE A 163 -1.48 -5.77 -2.38
CA PHE A 163 -0.35 -5.48 -1.51
C PHE A 163 0.25 -4.14 -1.93
N SER A 164 0.30 -3.18 -1.01
CA SER A 164 0.65 -1.82 -1.35
C SER A 164 1.54 -1.20 -0.29
N PRO A 165 2.81 -1.61 -0.20
CA PRO A 165 3.73 -0.98 0.70
C PRO A 165 4.04 0.45 0.23
N GLU A 166 4.13 1.37 1.19
CA GLU A 166 4.29 2.79 0.90
C GLU A 166 5.12 3.52 1.95
N ILE A 167 5.72 4.62 1.51
CA ILE A 167 6.39 5.62 2.34
C ILE A 167 5.67 6.94 2.16
N THR A 168 5.38 7.63 3.26
CA THR A 168 4.86 9.00 3.21
C THR A 168 5.81 9.99 3.85
N LEU A 169 5.87 11.19 3.30
CA LEU A 169 6.72 12.29 3.74
C LEU A 169 5.87 13.56 3.89
N ALA A 170 5.95 14.21 5.05
CA ALA A 170 5.29 15.49 5.30
C ALA A 170 6.25 16.49 5.96
N LEU A 171 6.02 17.79 5.72
CA LEU A 171 6.73 18.82 6.47
C LEU A 171 6.17 18.90 7.90
N PRO A 172 7.00 19.15 8.93
CA PRO A 172 6.54 19.23 10.32
C PRO A 172 5.43 20.26 10.57
N ASP A 173 5.34 21.32 9.77
CA ASP A 173 4.32 22.37 9.83
C ASP A 173 3.14 22.17 8.86
N LYS A 174 3.13 21.05 8.12
CA LYS A 174 2.11 20.65 7.13
C LYS A 174 1.81 19.15 7.22
N LEU A 175 1.52 18.66 8.43
CA LEU A 175 1.28 17.23 8.69
C LEU A 175 0.06 16.67 7.92
N GLU A 176 -0.84 17.54 7.47
CA GLU A 176 -1.98 17.18 6.65
C GLU A 176 -1.63 16.95 5.17
N GLN A 177 -0.43 17.31 4.74
CA GLN A 177 0.02 17.25 3.34
C GLN A 177 1.18 16.28 3.20
N GLU A 178 0.93 15.16 2.53
CA GLU A 178 1.92 14.11 2.42
C GLU A 178 2.24 13.81 0.95
N LEU A 179 3.54 13.72 0.65
CA LEU A 179 4.03 13.07 -0.55
C LEU A 179 4.08 11.56 -0.29
N VAL A 180 3.56 10.77 -1.22
CA VAL A 180 3.46 9.31 -1.09
C VAL A 180 4.26 8.65 -2.20
N PHE A 181 5.11 7.69 -1.83
CA PHE A 181 5.72 6.73 -2.73
C PHE A 181 5.14 5.36 -2.42
N ARG A 182 4.52 4.71 -3.41
CA ARG A 182 3.74 3.49 -3.20
C ARG A 182 3.99 2.49 -4.31
N MET A 183 4.19 1.23 -3.95
CA MET A 183 4.15 0.11 -4.89
C MET A 183 2.72 -0.41 -4.95
N HIS A 184 1.96 -0.04 -5.99
CA HIS A 184 0.58 -0.51 -6.19
C HIS A 184 0.64 -1.90 -6.84
N HIS A 185 0.66 -2.95 -6.02
CA HIS A 185 0.82 -4.33 -6.47
C HIS A 185 -0.46 -5.14 -6.30
N ARG A 186 -0.79 -5.91 -7.34
CA ARG A 186 -1.75 -7.00 -7.29
C ARG A 186 -1.12 -8.28 -7.80
N SER A 187 -1.48 -9.39 -7.20
CA SER A 187 -1.04 -10.73 -7.58
C SER A 187 -2.03 -11.77 -7.09
N GLY A 188 -2.03 -12.95 -7.69
CA GLY A 188 -2.60 -14.10 -7.00
C GLY A 188 -1.65 -14.61 -5.92
N ILE A 189 -2.21 -15.35 -4.98
CA ILE A 189 -1.46 -16.07 -3.94
C ILE A 189 -1.46 -17.53 -4.39
N GLN A 190 -0.28 -18.12 -4.64
CA GLN A 190 -0.19 -19.55 -4.96
C GLN A 190 -0.58 -20.41 -3.76
N ASP A 191 -1.35 -21.48 -4.03
CA ASP A 191 -1.89 -22.41 -3.04
C ASP A 191 -0.82 -23.38 -2.46
N ASP A 192 0.43 -23.37 -2.95
CA ASP A 192 1.44 -24.38 -2.59
C ASP A 192 2.02 -24.22 -1.18
N ASP A 193 1.91 -23.03 -0.55
CA ASP A 193 2.30 -22.77 0.85
C ASP A 193 1.07 -22.50 1.76
N GLY A 194 -0.11 -22.90 1.31
CA GLY A 194 -1.43 -22.37 1.68
C GLY A 194 -1.73 -22.15 3.16
N LEU A 195 -1.81 -20.88 3.55
CA LEU A 195 -2.82 -20.45 4.53
C LEU A 195 -4.20 -20.69 3.91
N PRO A 196 -5.11 -21.45 4.56
CA PRO A 196 -6.43 -21.75 3.98
C PRO A 196 -7.27 -20.48 3.80
N GLY A 197 -7.70 -20.20 2.56
CA GLY A 197 -8.65 -19.11 2.26
C GLY A 197 -8.46 -18.32 0.95
N PHE A 198 -7.43 -18.61 0.14
CA PHE A 198 -7.02 -17.77 -1.00
C PHE A 198 -7.36 -18.33 -2.40
N SER A 199 -8.18 -19.38 -2.50
CA SER A 199 -8.66 -19.94 -3.79
C SER A 199 -9.50 -18.97 -4.65
N ILE A 200 -9.78 -17.76 -4.15
CA ILE A 200 -10.51 -16.69 -4.84
C ILE A 200 -9.70 -15.99 -5.94
N PHE A 201 -8.41 -16.28 -6.08
CA PHE A 201 -7.51 -15.62 -7.04
C PHE A 201 -7.20 -16.43 -8.31
N ASN A 202 -7.98 -17.48 -8.57
CA ASN A 202 -7.85 -18.37 -9.74
C ASN A 202 -6.42 -18.90 -9.96
N TYR A 203 -5.63 -19.11 -8.91
CA TYR A 203 -4.25 -19.63 -9.02
C TYR A 203 -3.35 -18.79 -9.95
N ALA A 204 -3.61 -17.49 -10.10
CA ALA A 204 -2.74 -16.63 -10.89
C ALA A 204 -1.40 -16.45 -10.16
N ASP A 205 -0.31 -16.89 -10.77
CA ASP A 205 1.02 -16.88 -10.15
C ASP A 205 1.56 -15.46 -9.90
N THR A 206 1.08 -14.49 -10.68
CA THR A 206 1.56 -13.11 -10.63
C THR A 206 0.42 -12.12 -10.94
N GLY A 207 0.75 -10.84 -11.06
CA GLY A 207 -0.17 -9.79 -11.50
C GLY A 207 0.59 -8.58 -11.99
N ALA A 208 0.17 -7.38 -11.60
CA ALA A 208 0.79 -6.13 -12.03
C ALA A 208 1.29 -5.31 -10.83
N THR A 209 2.43 -4.65 -11.02
CA THR A 209 3.03 -3.73 -10.04
C THR A 209 3.24 -2.37 -10.68
N TYR A 210 2.76 -1.31 -10.03
CA TYR A 210 3.06 0.06 -10.44
C TYR A 210 3.82 0.79 -9.33
N ALA A 211 4.97 1.37 -9.67
CA ALA A 211 5.61 2.33 -8.79
C ALA A 211 4.92 3.69 -8.98
N THR A 212 4.34 4.22 -7.91
CA THR A 212 3.50 5.42 -7.94
C THR A 212 4.07 6.51 -7.05
N VAL A 213 3.83 7.75 -7.47
CA VAL A 213 3.99 8.95 -6.65
C VAL A 213 2.65 9.65 -6.58
N GLY A 214 2.31 10.18 -5.43
CA GLY A 214 1.08 10.94 -5.29
C GLY A 214 1.07 11.86 -4.09
N TYR A 215 -0.07 12.54 -3.96
CA TYR A 215 -0.34 13.52 -2.91
C TYR A 215 -1.50 13.03 -2.07
N ARG A 216 -1.28 12.93 -0.75
CA ARG A 216 -2.29 12.57 0.24
C ARG A 216 -2.61 13.78 1.12
N TYR A 217 -3.89 14.10 1.25
CA TYR A 217 -4.39 15.16 2.11
C TYR A 217 -5.25 14.60 3.23
N ARG A 218 -4.89 14.88 4.49
CA ARG A 218 -5.61 14.44 5.69
C ARG A 218 -6.56 15.53 6.21
N PHE A 219 -7.73 15.14 6.70
CA PHE A 219 -8.75 16.05 7.22
C PHE A 219 -9.64 15.39 8.28
#